data_AF-A0A2N1M2S7-F1
#
_entry.id   AF-A0A2N1M2S7-F1
#
_cell.length_a   1.000
_cell.length_b   1.000
_cell.length_c   1.000
_cell.angle_alpha   90.00
_cell.angle_beta   90.00
_cell.angle_gamma   90.00
#
_symmetry.space_group_name_H-M   'P 1'
#
loop_
_entity.id
_entity.type
_entity.pdbx_description
1 polymer ?
#
loop_
_entity_poly.entity_id
_entity_poly.type
_entity_poly.pdbx_seq_one_letter_code
_entity_poly.pdbx_strand_id
1 'polypeptide(L)'
;MHPPLQIPLHLLDIEDMLKIACNLGFDENFIYRNNLFRRMISDVGGQVRALEIFYDHILDASKTHGWDDIDLLDIMKSLEVELSKRYPFNKYINIITPVLANAILERPVNENETFDKDESNQSISYKLLKSSGILTLEPANTGFYIRIPYLWIRLLVKKSANKSINKFWHVMIDPDEPFYWQNWEIFNVKFWALRYCLFSALRYKQIELKELLEGAHYSDNLDVNANVDIPDHESVSTHYLMRPSDANYNMLNTEGKTCNISLKDNSKICKNGEGADGDWFCS
;
A
#
# COMPACT_ATOMS: atom_id res chain seq x y z
N MET A 1 12.84 39.95 2.61
CA MET A 1 12.44 38.62 3.09
C MET A 1 12.97 37.63 2.08
N HIS A 2 13.92 36.75 2.45
CA HIS A 2 14.42 35.75 1.51
C HIS A 2 13.30 34.73 1.23
N PRO A 3 13.05 34.35 -0.03
CA PRO A 3 12.08 33.31 -0.33
C PRO A 3 12.51 32.02 0.39
N PRO A 4 11.58 31.28 0.99
CA PRO A 4 11.89 30.01 1.63
C PRO A 4 12.59 29.10 0.61
N LEU A 5 13.77 28.60 0.98
CA LEU A 5 14.46 27.60 0.18
C LEU A 5 13.55 26.37 0.13
N GLN A 6 12.88 26.15 -1.01
CA GLN A 6 12.27 24.87 -1.31
C GLN A 6 13.40 23.94 -1.73
N ILE A 7 14.14 23.39 -0.77
CA ILE A 7 14.92 22.18 -1.02
C ILE A 7 13.87 21.07 -1.07
N PRO A 8 13.58 20.45 -2.23
CA PRO A 8 12.79 19.24 -2.22
C PRO A 8 13.60 18.19 -1.45
N LEU A 9 13.25 17.98 -0.18
CA LEU A 9 13.75 16.86 0.59
C LEU A 9 13.03 15.63 0.05
N HIS A 10 13.75 14.88 -0.79
CA HIS A 10 13.31 13.56 -1.22
C HIS A 10 13.21 12.64 0.00
N LEU A 11 12.38 11.60 -0.11
CA LEU A 11 12.38 10.54 0.89
C LEU A 11 13.77 9.89 0.89
N LEU A 12 14.30 9.65 2.09
CA LEU A 12 15.56 8.92 2.23
C LEU A 12 15.37 7.47 1.74
N ASP A 13 16.37 6.94 1.04
CA ASP A 13 16.41 5.52 0.76
C ASP A 13 16.78 4.71 2.00
N ILE A 14 16.60 3.39 1.93
CA ILE A 14 16.86 2.52 3.08
C ILE A 14 18.32 2.54 3.51
N GLU A 15 19.26 2.70 2.58
CA GLU A 15 20.69 2.69 2.90
C GLU A 15 21.07 3.94 3.71
N ASP A 16 20.55 5.10 3.32
CA ASP A 16 20.77 6.36 4.01
C ASP A 16 20.11 6.37 5.39
N MET A 17 18.90 5.83 5.50
CA MET A 17 18.27 5.67 6.81
C MET A 17 19.14 4.78 7.73
N LEU A 18 19.62 3.63 7.25
CA LEU A 18 20.49 2.74 8.03
C LEU A 18 21.83 3.39 8.38
N LYS A 19 22.46 4.13 7.46
CA LYS A 19 23.70 4.89 7.74
C LYS A 19 23.48 5.92 8.85
N ILE A 20 22.34 6.60 8.87
CA ILE A 20 22.01 7.54 9.95
C ILE A 20 21.93 6.80 11.28
N ALA A 21 21.29 5.62 11.35
CA ALA A 21 21.26 4.83 12.59
C ALA A 21 22.68 4.49 13.08
N CYS A 22 23.56 4.01 12.19
CA CYS A 22 24.96 3.74 12.53
C CYS A 22 25.66 4.99 13.09
N ASN A 23 25.47 6.14 12.43
CA ASN A 23 26.08 7.41 12.86
C ASN A 23 25.52 7.93 14.20
N LEU A 24 24.31 7.54 14.57
CA LEU A 24 23.71 7.82 15.88
C LEU A 24 24.20 6.85 16.98
N GLY A 25 25.06 5.89 16.64
CA GLY A 25 25.66 4.96 17.60
C GLY A 25 24.80 3.73 17.89
N PHE A 26 23.88 3.38 16.99
CA PHE A 26 23.11 2.14 17.12
C PHE A 26 24.01 0.92 16.92
N ASP A 27 23.72 -0.17 17.62
CA ASP A 27 24.46 -1.42 17.47
C ASP A 27 24.31 -1.99 16.05
N GLU A 28 25.42 -2.38 15.41
CA GLU A 28 25.40 -2.89 14.04
C GLU A 28 24.65 -4.22 13.91
N ASN A 29 24.71 -5.10 14.91
CA ASN A 29 23.95 -6.35 14.86
C ASN A 29 22.46 -6.07 14.98
N PHE A 30 22.07 -5.12 15.83
CA PHE A 30 20.70 -4.64 15.90
C PHE A 30 20.24 -4.09 14.53
N ILE A 31 21.03 -3.24 13.87
CA ILE A 31 20.65 -2.69 12.56
C ILE A 31 20.53 -3.77 11.48
N TYR A 32 21.54 -4.62 11.33
CA TYR A 32 21.67 -5.48 10.15
C TYR A 32 21.09 -6.88 10.33
N ARG A 33 20.98 -7.39 11.57
CA ARG A 33 20.46 -8.73 11.85
C ARG A 33 19.02 -8.73 12.40
N ASN A 34 18.52 -7.60 12.89
CA ASN A 34 17.13 -7.50 13.33
C ASN A 34 16.19 -7.22 12.15
N ASN A 35 15.56 -8.29 11.64
CA ASN A 35 14.60 -8.19 10.54
C ASN A 35 13.39 -7.31 10.87
N LEU A 36 12.96 -7.29 12.15
CA LEU A 36 11.82 -6.48 12.56
C LEU A 36 12.16 -4.98 12.51
N PHE A 37 13.34 -4.59 13.00
CA PHE A 37 13.84 -3.22 12.87
C PHE A 37 13.89 -2.78 11.40
N ARG A 38 14.47 -3.63 10.53
CA ARG A 38 14.59 -3.36 9.09
C ARG A 38 13.26 -3.26 8.37
N ARG A 39 12.24 -4.00 8.83
CA ARG A 39 10.87 -3.84 8.33
C ARG A 39 10.29 -2.51 8.78
N MET A 40 10.41 -2.16 10.05
CA MET A 40 9.81 -0.93 10.61
C MET A 40 10.43 0.35 10.05
N ILE A 41 11.75 0.40 9.89
CA ILE A 41 12.42 1.52 9.23
C ILE A 41 12.00 1.64 7.75
N SER A 42 11.74 0.52 7.07
CA SER A 42 11.16 0.53 5.73
C SER A 42 9.72 1.07 5.74
N ASP A 43 8.93 0.76 6.77
CA ASP A 43 7.58 1.29 6.93
C ASP A 43 7.57 2.82 7.16
N VAL A 44 8.56 3.33 7.90
CA VAL A 44 8.82 4.78 8.06
C VAL A 44 9.08 5.46 6.70
N GLY A 45 9.70 4.74 5.78
CA GLY A 45 9.72 5.06 4.35
C GLY A 45 10.38 6.40 4.01
N GLY A 46 11.48 6.73 4.69
CA GLY A 46 12.32 7.87 4.33
C GLY A 46 11.82 9.24 4.76
N GLN A 47 10.71 9.32 5.51
CA GLN A 47 10.25 10.58 6.09
C GLN A 47 11.16 11.00 7.24
N VAL A 48 11.98 12.02 7.01
CA VAL A 48 13.00 12.49 7.96
C VAL A 48 12.44 12.73 9.36
N ARG A 49 11.28 13.38 9.48
CA ARG A 49 10.70 13.67 10.80
C ARG A 49 10.18 12.44 11.52
N ALA A 50 9.61 11.46 10.81
CA ALA A 50 9.22 10.19 11.43
C ALA A 50 10.45 9.37 11.81
N LEU A 51 11.49 9.38 10.98
CA LEU A 51 12.74 8.69 11.25
C LEU A 51 13.43 9.23 12.50
N GLU A 52 13.48 10.55 12.64
CA GLU A 52 14.00 11.23 13.84
C GLU A 52 13.29 10.75 15.11
N ILE A 53 11.95 10.82 15.14
CA ILE A 53 11.14 10.37 16.29
C ILE A 53 11.34 8.87 16.56
N PHE A 54 11.37 8.05 15.50
CA PHE A 54 11.60 6.62 15.61
C PHE A 54 12.95 6.30 16.25
N TYR A 55 14.01 6.99 15.83
CA TYR A 55 15.35 6.81 16.39
C TYR A 55 15.47 7.34 17.81
N ASP A 56 14.87 8.49 18.11
CA ASP A 56 14.85 9.04 19.47
C ASP A 56 14.21 8.04 20.45
N HIS A 57 13.07 7.44 20.08
CA HIS A 57 12.42 6.41 20.91
C HIS A 57 13.33 5.19 21.15
N ILE A 58 14.05 4.71 20.13
CA ILE A 58 14.96 3.56 20.27
C ILE A 58 16.15 3.93 21.15
N LEU A 59 16.76 5.10 20.95
CA LEU A 59 17.88 5.59 21.77
C LEU A 59 17.47 5.79 23.23
N ASP A 60 16.25 6.23 23.48
CA ASP A 60 15.72 6.35 24.84
C ASP A 60 15.51 4.97 25.48
N ALA A 61 14.97 4.00 24.73
CA ALA A 61 14.82 2.63 25.20
C ALA A 61 16.18 1.97 25.50
N SER A 62 17.20 2.20 24.66
CA SER A 62 18.54 1.62 24.81
C SER A 62 19.31 2.15 26.03
N LYS A 63 18.86 3.25 26.66
CA LYS A 63 19.43 3.72 27.95
C LYS A 63 19.07 2.82 29.12
N THR A 64 18.02 2.02 28.99
CA THR A 64 17.44 1.20 30.08
C THR A 64 17.36 -0.28 29.76
N HIS A 65 17.43 -0.66 28.48
CA HIS A 65 17.33 -2.03 28.00
C HIS A 65 18.53 -2.37 27.09
N GLY A 66 18.91 -3.64 27.02
CA GLY A 66 19.81 -4.12 25.98
C GLY A 66 19.14 -4.01 24.60
N TRP A 67 19.93 -3.88 23.53
CA TRP A 67 19.40 -3.71 22.16
C TRP A 67 18.44 -4.84 21.73
N ASP A 68 18.72 -6.07 22.15
CA ASP A 68 17.89 -7.25 21.84
C ASP A 68 16.55 -7.27 22.61
N ASP A 69 16.44 -6.52 23.70
CA ASP A 69 15.26 -6.46 24.58
C ASP A 69 14.33 -5.28 24.25
N ILE A 70 14.67 -4.45 23.25
CA ILE A 70 13.86 -3.29 22.85
C ILE A 70 12.57 -3.78 22.17
N ASP A 71 11.41 -3.44 22.76
CA ASP A 71 10.11 -3.72 22.16
C ASP A 71 9.82 -2.76 20.99
N LEU A 72 10.32 -3.16 19.82
CA LEU A 72 10.13 -2.46 18.56
C LEU A 72 8.65 -2.25 18.18
N LEU A 73 7.74 -3.13 18.58
CA LEU A 73 6.31 -2.95 18.30
C LEU A 73 5.73 -1.82 19.15
N ASP A 74 6.14 -1.71 20.40
CA ASP A 74 5.75 -0.59 21.27
C ASP A 74 6.32 0.75 20.78
N ILE A 75 7.58 0.74 20.30
CA ILE A 75 8.20 1.91 19.64
C ILE A 75 7.36 2.37 18.44
N MET A 76 6.92 1.44 17.58
CA MET A 76 6.07 1.79 16.43
C MET A 76 4.69 2.29 16.83
N LYS A 77 4.07 1.72 17.87
CA LYS A 77 2.79 2.23 18.41
C LYS A 77 2.94 3.66 18.94
N SER A 78 4.03 3.93 19.66
CA SER A 78 4.36 5.26 20.17
C SER A 78 4.58 6.26 19.03
N LEU A 79 5.30 5.85 17.99
CA LEU A 79 5.50 6.64 16.76
C LEU A 79 4.17 6.97 16.08
N GLU A 80 3.27 5.99 15.90
CA GLU A 80 1.94 6.21 15.31
C GLU A 80 1.11 7.24 16.08
N VAL A 81 1.16 7.21 17.41
CA VAL A 81 0.47 8.16 18.28
C VAL A 81 1.04 9.57 18.10
N GLU A 82 2.36 9.70 18.06
CA GLU A 82 3.00 10.99 17.89
C GLU A 82 2.75 11.60 16.50
N LEU A 83 2.88 10.79 15.45
CA LEU A 83 2.58 11.22 14.08
C LEU A 83 1.11 11.62 13.92
N SER A 84 0.19 10.88 14.56
CA SER A 84 -1.24 11.23 14.57
C SER A 84 -1.54 12.58 15.22
N LYS A 85 -0.71 13.04 16.15
CA LYS A 85 -0.82 14.38 16.77
C LYS A 85 -0.20 15.48 15.91
N ARG A 86 0.88 15.15 15.18
CA ARG A 86 1.66 16.12 14.40
C ARG A 86 1.06 16.39 13.02
N TYR A 87 0.53 15.36 12.36
CA TYR A 87 0.03 15.46 10.99
C TYR A 87 -1.49 15.39 10.93
N PRO A 88 -2.12 16.14 10.01
CA PRO A 88 -3.57 16.22 9.92
C PRO A 88 -4.19 15.02 9.18
N PHE A 89 -3.77 13.78 9.47
CA PHE A 89 -4.29 12.57 8.81
C PHE A 89 -5.82 12.49 8.87
N ASN A 90 -6.40 12.78 10.04
CA ASN A 90 -7.84 12.77 10.26
C ASN A 90 -8.60 13.73 9.33
N LYS A 91 -7.98 14.85 8.90
CA LYS A 91 -8.59 15.80 7.95
C LYS A 91 -8.82 15.16 6.58
N TYR A 92 -7.98 14.18 6.22
CA TYR A 92 -7.89 13.68 4.86
C TYR A 92 -8.43 12.25 4.67
N ILE A 93 -8.88 11.57 5.73
CA ILE A 93 -9.32 10.16 5.66
C ILE A 93 -10.42 9.88 4.63
N ASN A 94 -11.33 10.84 4.41
CA ASN A 94 -12.50 10.64 3.54
C ASN A 94 -12.23 10.97 2.07
N ILE A 95 -11.13 11.66 1.79
CA ILE A 95 -10.80 12.23 0.47
C ILE A 95 -9.53 11.62 -0.13
N ILE A 96 -8.81 10.78 0.64
CA ILE A 96 -7.49 10.28 0.25
C ILE A 96 -7.57 9.16 -0.78
N THR A 97 -8.75 8.56 -0.98
CA THR A 97 -8.93 7.41 -1.86
C THR A 97 -8.39 7.64 -3.29
N PRO A 98 -8.70 8.76 -3.99
CA PRO A 98 -8.13 9.00 -5.31
C PRO A 98 -6.60 9.16 -5.29
N VAL A 99 -6.06 9.73 -4.21
CA VAL A 99 -4.61 9.90 -4.02
C VAL A 99 -3.92 8.55 -3.87
N LEU A 100 -4.47 7.67 -3.02
CA LEU A 100 -3.96 6.31 -2.85
C LEU A 100 -4.11 5.49 -4.14
N ALA A 101 -5.22 5.66 -4.86
CA ALA A 101 -5.43 4.99 -6.14
C ALA A 101 -4.36 5.38 -7.16
N ASN A 102 -4.11 6.68 -7.35
CA ASN A 102 -3.08 7.14 -8.27
C ASN A 102 -1.66 6.74 -7.81
N ALA A 103 -1.39 6.72 -6.50
CA ALA A 103 -0.10 6.27 -5.97
C ALA A 103 0.17 4.78 -6.26
N ILE A 104 -0.78 3.88 -5.94
CA ILE A 104 -0.59 2.43 -6.10
C ILE A 104 -0.64 1.99 -7.56
N LEU A 105 -1.48 2.65 -8.35
CA LEU A 105 -1.55 2.40 -9.78
C LEU A 105 -0.41 3.08 -10.54
N GLU A 106 0.55 3.72 -9.85
CA GLU A 106 1.70 4.42 -10.43
C GLU A 106 1.27 5.37 -11.56
N ARG A 107 0.18 6.12 -11.34
CA ARG A 107 -0.35 7.08 -12.31
C ARG A 107 0.23 8.46 -12.04
N PRO A 108 0.84 9.12 -13.04
CA PRO A 108 1.31 10.47 -12.86
C PRO A 108 0.14 11.45 -12.72
N VAL A 109 0.35 12.48 -11.89
CA VAL A 109 -0.65 13.52 -11.61
C VAL A 109 -0.08 14.92 -11.84
N ASN A 110 -0.95 15.91 -12.03
CA ASN A 110 -0.56 17.31 -12.02
C ASN A 110 -0.64 17.84 -10.57
N GLU A 111 0.41 18.50 -10.07
CA GLU A 111 0.42 18.99 -8.68
C GLU A 111 -0.73 19.96 -8.35
N ASN A 112 -1.25 20.68 -9.35
CA ASN A 112 -2.34 21.64 -9.20
C ASN A 112 -3.72 21.03 -9.47
N GLU A 113 -3.79 19.75 -9.84
CA GLU A 113 -5.05 19.02 -10.00
C GLU A 113 -5.79 18.94 -8.67
N THR A 114 -7.09 19.19 -8.73
CA THR A 114 -7.99 19.14 -7.58
C THR A 114 -8.93 17.96 -7.73
N PHE A 115 -9.05 17.13 -6.70
CA PHE A 115 -9.84 15.90 -6.74
C PHE A 115 -10.99 15.87 -5.73
N ASP A 116 -11.02 16.79 -4.75
CA ASP A 116 -12.16 16.94 -3.84
C ASP A 116 -12.18 18.34 -3.19
N LYS A 117 -13.21 18.61 -2.39
CA LYS A 117 -13.31 19.75 -1.48
C LYS A 117 -13.28 19.26 -0.03
N ASP A 118 -12.59 19.98 0.85
CA ASP A 118 -12.66 19.68 2.28
C ASP A 118 -13.99 20.15 2.90
N GLU A 119 -14.17 19.88 4.19
CA GLU A 119 -15.35 20.31 4.96
C GLU A 119 -15.58 21.83 4.93
N SER A 120 -14.56 22.62 4.60
CA SER A 120 -14.63 24.07 4.44
C SER A 120 -14.88 24.52 2.99
N ASN A 121 -15.24 23.58 2.10
CA ASN A 121 -15.45 23.79 0.66
C ASN A 121 -14.18 24.22 -0.10
N GLN A 122 -12.99 24.09 0.50
CA GLN A 122 -11.74 24.43 -0.15
C GLN A 122 -11.29 23.26 -1.02
N SER A 123 -10.98 23.55 -2.30
CA SER A 123 -10.44 22.55 -3.21
C SER A 123 -9.09 22.02 -2.73
N ILE A 124 -8.97 20.70 -2.71
CA ILE A 124 -7.79 19.99 -2.25
C ILE A 124 -6.99 19.56 -3.47
N SER A 125 -5.72 19.93 -3.50
CA SER A 125 -4.78 19.56 -4.55
C SER A 125 -3.62 18.74 -4.01
N TYR A 126 -2.90 18.06 -4.91
CA TYR A 126 -1.68 17.34 -4.55
C TYR A 126 -0.61 18.28 -3.96
N LYS A 127 -0.55 19.52 -4.44
CA LYS A 127 0.31 20.57 -3.88
C LYS A 127 -0.02 20.88 -2.42
N LEU A 128 -1.31 20.95 -2.07
CA LEU A 128 -1.74 21.15 -0.68
C LEU A 128 -1.31 19.96 0.20
N LEU A 129 -1.54 18.73 -0.26
CA LEU A 129 -1.16 17.53 0.48
C LEU A 129 0.36 17.41 0.67
N LYS A 130 1.15 17.76 -0.36
CA LYS A 130 2.61 17.84 -0.29
C LYS A 130 3.05 18.87 0.76
N SER A 131 2.50 20.08 0.72
CA SER A 131 2.83 21.13 1.71
C SER A 131 2.41 20.78 3.14
N SER A 132 1.39 19.91 3.28
CA SER A 132 0.92 19.39 4.56
C SER A 132 1.72 18.17 5.06
N GLY A 133 2.71 17.71 4.30
CA GLY A 133 3.52 16.54 4.63
C GLY A 133 2.78 15.20 4.56
N ILE A 134 1.67 15.13 3.80
CA ILE A 134 0.87 13.90 3.64
C ILE A 134 1.39 13.01 2.53
N LEU A 135 2.05 13.60 1.53
CA LEU A 135 2.68 12.88 0.43
C LEU A 135 3.91 13.63 -0.05
N THR A 136 4.71 12.94 -0.86
CA THR A 136 5.80 13.50 -1.64
C THR A 136 5.46 13.37 -3.12
N LEU A 137 5.91 14.34 -3.92
CA LEU A 137 5.77 14.28 -5.38
C LEU A 137 7.15 14.11 -6.00
N GLU A 138 7.33 13.02 -6.74
CA GLU A 138 8.52 12.71 -7.50
C GLU A 138 8.31 13.07 -8.98
N PRO A 139 9.22 13.82 -9.64
CA PRO A 139 9.08 14.16 -11.04
C PRO A 139 8.96 12.92 -11.95
N ALA A 140 8.03 12.95 -12.91
CA ALA A 140 7.86 11.95 -13.96
C ALA A 140 8.06 12.58 -15.34
N ASN A 141 8.08 11.76 -16.40
CA ASN A 141 8.13 12.26 -17.79
C ASN A 141 6.98 13.23 -18.10
N THR A 142 5.81 12.96 -17.53
CA THR A 142 4.64 13.84 -17.58
C THR A 142 4.07 13.96 -16.17
N GLY A 143 4.14 15.14 -15.54
CA GLY A 143 3.61 15.35 -14.19
C GLY A 143 4.48 14.76 -13.08
N PHE A 144 3.84 14.19 -12.06
CA PHE A 144 4.51 13.68 -10.85
C PHE A 144 3.94 12.34 -10.40
N TYR A 145 4.81 11.43 -9.96
CA TYR A 145 4.40 10.27 -9.18
C TYR A 145 4.19 10.65 -7.72
N ILE A 146 3.22 10.00 -7.10
CA ILE A 146 2.91 10.19 -5.69
C ILE A 146 3.68 9.17 -4.87
N ARG A 147 4.47 9.63 -3.90
CA ARG A 147 5.17 8.77 -2.93
C ARG A 147 4.58 8.98 -1.55
N ILE A 148 4.15 7.88 -0.94
CA ILE A 148 3.56 7.88 0.41
C ILE A 148 4.23 6.74 1.18
N PRO A 149 4.87 7.03 2.32
CA PRO A 149 5.40 5.98 3.19
C PRO A 149 4.30 5.01 3.61
N TYR A 150 4.66 3.75 3.81
CA TYR A 150 3.71 2.74 4.22
C TYR A 150 3.05 3.07 5.57
N LEU A 151 3.80 3.65 6.52
CA LEU A 151 3.25 4.11 7.80
C LEU A 151 2.18 5.20 7.62
N TRP A 152 2.32 6.09 6.62
CA TRP A 152 1.32 7.11 6.31
C TRP A 152 0.04 6.46 5.77
N ILE A 153 0.19 5.53 4.83
CA ILE A 153 -0.92 4.74 4.28
C ILE A 153 -1.67 4.04 5.42
N ARG A 154 -0.94 3.40 6.35
CA ARG A 154 -1.51 2.75 7.53
C ARG A 154 -2.32 3.72 8.38
N LEU A 155 -1.80 4.90 8.68
CA LEU A 155 -2.50 5.92 9.48
C LEU A 155 -3.74 6.50 8.78
N LEU A 156 -3.71 6.61 7.45
CA LEU A 156 -4.82 7.10 6.63
C LEU A 156 -5.93 6.04 6.47
N VAL A 157 -5.56 4.79 6.19
CA VAL A 157 -6.50 3.70 5.90
C VAL A 157 -7.14 3.13 7.17
N LYS A 158 -6.38 2.98 8.28
CA LYS A 158 -6.93 2.46 9.56
C LYS A 158 -8.17 3.21 10.03
N LYS A 159 -8.24 4.51 9.74
CA LYS A 159 -9.32 5.40 10.17
C LYS A 159 -10.33 5.71 9.06
N SER A 160 -10.14 5.16 7.85
CA SER A 160 -11.02 5.45 6.73
C SER A 160 -12.42 4.89 6.96
N ALA A 161 -13.43 5.72 6.72
CA ALA A 161 -14.84 5.33 6.78
C ALA A 161 -15.26 4.42 5.61
N ASN A 162 -14.55 4.51 4.47
CA ASN A 162 -14.91 3.75 3.27
C ASN A 162 -14.32 2.34 3.33
N LYS A 163 -15.07 1.45 3.97
CA LYS A 163 -14.71 0.03 4.11
C LYS A 163 -14.75 -0.74 2.79
N SER A 164 -15.48 -0.29 1.75
CA SER A 164 -15.68 -1.10 0.53
C SER A 164 -14.44 -1.14 -0.37
N ILE A 165 -13.72 -0.02 -0.51
CA ILE A 165 -12.46 0.05 -1.28
C ILE A 165 -11.30 -0.50 -0.44
N ASN A 166 -11.32 -0.23 0.86
CA ASN A 166 -10.23 -0.61 1.77
C ASN A 166 -10.36 -2.02 2.36
N LYS A 167 -11.40 -2.79 2.03
CA LYS A 167 -11.58 -4.17 2.53
C LYS A 167 -10.41 -5.08 2.17
N PHE A 168 -9.77 -4.87 1.01
CA PHE A 168 -8.59 -5.64 0.59
C PHE A 168 -7.29 -5.09 1.16
N TRP A 169 -7.28 -3.83 1.57
CA TRP A 169 -6.14 -3.16 2.19
C TRP A 169 -5.82 -3.65 3.60
N HIS A 170 -6.84 -3.96 4.41
CA HIS A 170 -6.62 -4.36 5.81
C HIS A 170 -5.67 -5.55 5.96
N VAL A 171 -5.79 -6.53 5.06
CA VAL A 171 -4.95 -7.74 5.03
C VAL A 171 -3.49 -7.41 4.66
N MET A 172 -3.27 -6.29 3.97
CA MET A 172 -1.94 -5.86 3.54
C MET A 172 -1.29 -4.92 4.54
N ILE A 173 -2.07 -4.26 5.39
CA ILE A 173 -1.62 -3.18 6.29
C ILE A 173 -1.38 -3.66 7.72
N ASP A 174 -1.99 -4.78 8.14
CA ASP A 174 -1.89 -5.25 9.52
C ASP A 174 -0.51 -5.86 9.83
N PRO A 175 0.32 -5.22 10.67
CA PRO A 175 1.61 -5.78 11.05
C PRO A 175 1.48 -6.90 12.09
N ASP A 176 0.32 -7.01 12.76
CA ASP A 176 0.09 -8.00 13.80
C ASP A 176 -0.28 -9.37 13.20
N GLU A 177 -0.63 -9.42 11.90
CA GLU A 177 -0.83 -10.68 11.18
C GLU A 177 0.48 -11.21 10.59
N PRO A 178 0.93 -12.44 10.95
CA PRO A 178 2.11 -13.05 10.37
C PRO A 178 1.88 -13.39 8.89
N PHE A 179 2.77 -12.90 8.04
CA PHE A 179 2.74 -13.15 6.60
C PHE A 179 3.62 -14.35 6.23
N TYR A 180 3.01 -15.51 6.04
CA TYR A 180 3.71 -16.73 5.59
C TYR A 180 3.78 -16.82 4.07
N TRP A 181 4.72 -17.60 3.53
CA TRP A 181 4.83 -17.82 2.08
C TRP A 181 3.53 -18.34 1.46
N GLN A 182 2.80 -19.20 2.16
CA GLN A 182 1.49 -19.69 1.73
C GLN A 182 0.43 -18.58 1.58
N ASN A 183 0.64 -17.45 2.26
CA ASN A 183 -0.23 -16.28 2.17
C ASN A 183 0.09 -15.41 0.94
N TRP A 184 1.19 -15.67 0.21
CA TRP A 184 1.60 -14.90 -0.97
C TRP A 184 0.55 -14.95 -2.09
N GLU A 185 -0.02 -16.13 -2.36
CA GLU A 185 -1.05 -16.26 -3.39
C GLU A 185 -2.35 -15.54 -2.99
N ILE A 186 -2.69 -15.59 -1.69
CA ILE A 186 -3.84 -14.86 -1.13
C ILE A 186 -3.61 -13.36 -1.24
N PHE A 187 -2.40 -12.90 -0.96
CA PHE A 187 -1.98 -11.52 -1.12
C PHE A 187 -2.12 -11.07 -2.57
N ASN A 188 -1.59 -11.82 -3.54
CA ASN A 188 -1.67 -11.46 -4.95
C ASN A 188 -3.12 -11.32 -5.42
N VAL A 189 -3.99 -12.26 -5.07
CA VAL A 189 -5.42 -12.19 -5.44
C VAL A 189 -6.10 -10.98 -4.82
N LYS A 190 -5.82 -10.66 -3.55
CA LYS A 190 -6.34 -9.45 -2.89
C LYS A 190 -5.74 -8.17 -3.49
N PHE A 191 -4.48 -8.20 -3.94
CA PHE A 191 -3.83 -7.07 -4.59
C PHE A 191 -4.44 -6.76 -5.94
N TRP A 192 -4.74 -7.78 -6.74
CA TRP A 192 -5.49 -7.61 -7.97
C TRP A 192 -6.89 -7.05 -7.69
N ALA A 193 -7.56 -7.54 -6.64
CA ALA A 193 -8.90 -7.06 -6.27
C ALA A 193 -8.86 -5.59 -5.85
N LEU A 194 -7.83 -5.22 -5.11
CA LEU A 194 -7.55 -3.84 -4.77
C LEU A 194 -7.36 -2.99 -6.04
N ARG A 195 -6.52 -3.39 -7.00
CA ARG A 195 -6.31 -2.62 -8.24
C ARG A 195 -7.62 -2.36 -8.99
N TYR A 196 -8.50 -3.36 -9.13
CA TYR A 196 -9.84 -3.15 -9.69
C TYR A 196 -10.68 -2.12 -8.90
N CYS A 197 -10.71 -2.25 -7.57
CA CYS A 197 -11.40 -1.28 -6.72
C CYS A 197 -10.85 0.15 -6.88
N LEU A 198 -9.53 0.30 -7.07
CA LEU A 198 -8.90 1.61 -7.26
C LEU A 198 -9.25 2.24 -8.62
N PHE A 199 -9.23 1.47 -9.70
CA PHE A 199 -9.71 1.95 -11.00
C PHE A 199 -11.19 2.36 -10.95
N SER A 200 -12.01 1.56 -10.26
CA SER A 200 -13.43 1.87 -10.04
C SER A 200 -13.62 3.15 -9.22
N ALA A 201 -12.79 3.36 -8.18
CA ALA A 201 -12.77 4.58 -7.37
C ALA A 201 -12.40 5.82 -8.19
N LEU A 202 -11.52 5.66 -9.18
CA LEU A 202 -11.16 6.68 -10.16
C LEU A 202 -12.19 6.81 -11.31
N ARG A 203 -13.33 6.11 -11.24
CA ARG A 203 -14.45 6.14 -12.20
C ARG A 203 -14.12 5.62 -13.59
N TYR A 204 -13.09 4.77 -13.72
CA TYR A 204 -12.86 4.03 -14.95
C TYR A 204 -13.98 3.01 -15.14
N LYS A 205 -14.48 2.91 -16.38
CA LYS A 205 -15.42 1.86 -16.80
C LYS A 205 -14.73 0.73 -17.52
N GLN A 206 -13.60 1.03 -18.16
CA GLN A 206 -12.82 0.11 -18.94
C GLN A 206 -11.35 0.58 -18.93
N ILE A 207 -10.43 -0.37 -18.92
CA ILE A 207 -8.97 -0.14 -19.03
C ILE A 207 -8.38 -1.19 -19.98
N GLU A 208 -7.15 -0.98 -20.43
CA GLU A 208 -6.41 -2.04 -21.11
C GLU A 208 -5.81 -3.02 -20.08
N LEU A 209 -5.74 -4.31 -20.43
CA LEU A 209 -5.23 -5.35 -19.54
C LEU A 209 -3.79 -5.05 -19.08
N LYS A 210 -2.98 -4.41 -19.91
CA LYS A 210 -1.63 -3.96 -19.56
C LYS A 210 -1.59 -2.94 -18.42
N GLU A 211 -2.60 -2.07 -18.30
CA GLU A 211 -2.72 -1.13 -17.18
C GLU A 211 -3.06 -1.87 -15.89
N LEU A 212 -3.90 -2.91 -15.99
CA LEU A 212 -4.16 -3.76 -14.85
C LEU A 212 -2.88 -4.47 -14.42
N LEU A 213 -2.18 -5.12 -15.36
CA LEU A 213 -1.00 -5.97 -15.13
C LEU A 213 0.33 -5.23 -15.03
N GLU A 214 0.31 -3.90 -14.90
CA GLU A 214 1.53 -3.11 -14.82
C GLU A 214 2.44 -3.60 -13.68
N GLY A 215 3.72 -3.87 -14.01
CA GLY A 215 4.71 -4.42 -13.08
C GLY A 215 4.65 -5.94 -12.89
N ALA A 216 3.68 -6.66 -13.49
CA ALA A 216 3.62 -8.12 -13.42
C ALA A 216 4.37 -8.79 -14.58
N HIS A 217 4.87 -9.99 -14.31
CA HIS A 217 5.34 -10.91 -15.33
C HIS A 217 4.17 -11.72 -15.88
N TYR A 218 4.03 -11.76 -17.20
CA TYR A 218 3.01 -12.54 -17.90
C TYR A 218 3.61 -13.18 -19.15
N SER A 219 2.91 -14.17 -19.71
CA SER A 219 3.38 -14.88 -20.90
C SER A 219 3.31 -13.99 -22.15
N ASP A 220 4.23 -14.21 -23.09
CA ASP A 220 4.31 -13.46 -24.36
C ASP A 220 3.05 -13.58 -25.23
N ASN A 221 2.25 -14.62 -25.00
CA ASN A 221 1.03 -14.91 -25.77
C ASN A 221 -0.22 -14.23 -25.20
N LEU A 222 -0.10 -13.50 -24.09
CA LEU A 222 -1.23 -12.78 -23.50
C LEU A 222 -1.51 -11.50 -24.28
N ASP A 223 -2.74 -11.33 -24.77
CA ASP A 223 -3.16 -10.07 -25.40
C ASP A 223 -3.38 -9.00 -24.33
N VAL A 224 -2.30 -8.30 -23.99
CA VAL A 224 -2.31 -7.24 -22.98
C VAL A 224 -3.01 -5.96 -23.44
N ASN A 225 -3.36 -5.83 -24.73
CA ASN A 225 -4.14 -4.70 -25.23
C ASN A 225 -5.66 -4.98 -25.19
N ALA A 226 -6.06 -6.16 -24.72
CA ALA A 226 -7.47 -6.47 -24.51
C ALA A 226 -8.09 -5.50 -23.50
N ASN A 227 -9.33 -5.06 -23.80
CA ASN A 227 -10.09 -4.21 -22.91
C ASN A 227 -10.70 -5.02 -21.76
N VAL A 228 -10.56 -4.49 -20.55
CA VAL A 228 -11.09 -5.06 -19.31
C VAL A 228 -12.11 -4.11 -18.72
N ASP A 229 -13.34 -4.60 -18.55
CA ASP A 229 -14.39 -3.83 -17.90
C ASP A 229 -14.14 -3.74 -16.39
N ILE A 230 -14.25 -2.52 -15.85
CA ILE A 230 -14.05 -2.25 -14.43
C ILE A 230 -15.40 -2.38 -13.71
N PRO A 231 -15.55 -3.35 -12.78
CA PRO A 231 -16.76 -3.51 -11.99
C PRO A 231 -16.90 -2.39 -10.95
N ASP A 232 -18.09 -2.28 -10.35
CA ASP A 232 -18.27 -1.47 -9.17
C ASP A 232 -17.46 -2.05 -8.00
N HIS A 233 -16.66 -1.22 -7.33
CA HIS A 233 -15.79 -1.63 -6.23
C HIS A 233 -16.54 -2.33 -5.07
N GLU A 234 -17.83 -2.04 -4.85
CA GLU A 234 -18.63 -2.73 -3.84
C GLU A 234 -18.86 -4.20 -4.20
N SER A 235 -18.99 -4.50 -5.50
CA SER A 235 -19.21 -5.86 -6.04
C SER A 235 -17.96 -6.73 -6.09
N VAL A 236 -16.76 -6.13 -6.05
CA VAL A 236 -15.50 -6.86 -6.18
C VAL A 236 -15.32 -7.85 -5.03
N SER A 237 -15.00 -9.11 -5.34
CA SER A 237 -14.82 -10.17 -4.36
C SER A 237 -13.78 -11.20 -4.79
N THR A 238 -13.09 -11.80 -3.81
CA THR A 238 -12.03 -12.80 -4.04
C THR A 238 -12.54 -14.21 -3.77
N HIS A 239 -12.15 -15.17 -4.60
CA HIS A 239 -12.62 -16.55 -4.56
C HIS A 239 -11.48 -17.55 -4.75
N TYR A 240 -11.74 -18.81 -4.40
CA TYR A 240 -10.85 -19.96 -4.59
C TYR A 240 -11.47 -20.95 -5.58
N LEU A 241 -10.74 -21.31 -6.61
CA LEU A 241 -11.11 -22.41 -7.50
C LEU A 241 -10.83 -23.74 -6.80
N MET A 242 -11.82 -24.62 -6.69
CA MET A 242 -11.58 -26.03 -6.38
C MET A 242 -11.48 -26.85 -7.67
N ARG A 243 -10.71 -27.95 -7.61
CA ARG A 243 -10.51 -28.87 -8.74
C ARG A 243 -11.84 -29.23 -9.42
N PRO A 244 -11.84 -29.38 -10.75
CA PRO A 244 -13.05 -29.69 -11.50
C PRO A 244 -13.54 -31.10 -11.13
N SER A 245 -14.79 -31.19 -10.66
CA SER A 245 -15.61 -32.37 -10.93
C SER A 245 -16.52 -31.98 -12.09
N ASP A 246 -16.20 -32.46 -13.30
CA ASP A 246 -17.02 -32.38 -14.51
C ASP A 246 -17.29 -30.97 -15.05
N ALA A 247 -16.31 -30.38 -15.76
CA ALA A 247 -16.44 -29.20 -16.63
C ALA A 247 -17.02 -27.90 -16.01
N ASN A 248 -17.38 -27.93 -14.73
CA ASN A 248 -17.84 -26.80 -13.94
C ASN A 248 -16.84 -26.60 -12.80
N TYR A 249 -16.25 -25.41 -12.71
CA TYR A 249 -15.43 -25.04 -11.57
C TYR A 249 -16.35 -24.78 -10.38
N ASN A 250 -16.24 -25.61 -9.34
CA ASN A 250 -16.80 -25.28 -8.05
C ASN A 250 -15.90 -24.22 -7.40
N MET A 251 -16.42 -23.01 -7.20
CA MET A 251 -15.70 -21.94 -6.51
C MET A 251 -16.12 -21.87 -5.05
N LEU A 252 -15.14 -21.71 -4.15
CA LEU A 252 -15.40 -21.31 -2.78
C LEU A 252 -15.19 -19.81 -2.63
N ASN A 253 -16.06 -19.14 -1.89
CA ASN A 253 -15.75 -17.79 -1.41
C ASN A 253 -14.64 -17.85 -0.34
N THR A 254 -14.16 -16.69 0.11
CA THR A 254 -13.13 -16.61 1.16
C THR A 254 -13.53 -17.20 2.52
N GLU A 255 -14.80 -17.54 2.71
CA GLU A 255 -15.35 -18.21 3.90
C GLU A 255 -15.50 -19.74 3.72
N GLY A 256 -15.04 -20.29 2.59
CA GLY A 256 -15.12 -21.73 2.31
C GLY A 256 -16.50 -22.22 1.87
N LYS A 257 -17.42 -21.32 1.47
CA LYS A 257 -18.76 -21.69 0.97
C LYS A 257 -18.78 -21.83 -0.55
N THR A 258 -19.37 -22.93 -1.02
CA THR A 258 -19.56 -23.23 -2.44
C THR A 258 -20.51 -22.24 -3.09
N CYS A 259 -20.05 -21.64 -4.19
CA CYS A 259 -20.80 -20.68 -4.99
C CYS A 259 -20.71 -21.07 -6.47
N ASN A 260 -21.85 -21.14 -7.15
CA ASN A 260 -21.90 -21.26 -8.61
C ASN A 260 -21.66 -19.87 -9.21
N ILE A 261 -20.50 -19.69 -9.82
CA ILE A 261 -20.06 -18.41 -10.36
C ILE A 261 -19.64 -18.62 -11.81
N SER A 262 -20.17 -17.78 -12.70
CA SER A 262 -19.75 -17.75 -14.10
C SER A 262 -18.31 -17.21 -14.20
N LEU A 263 -17.44 -17.90 -14.94
CA LEU A 263 -16.08 -17.41 -15.28
C LEU A 263 -16.10 -16.12 -16.11
N LYS A 264 -17.27 -15.66 -16.58
CA LYS A 264 -17.45 -14.38 -17.28
C LYS A 264 -17.71 -13.20 -16.34
N ASP A 265 -17.71 -13.42 -15.03
CA ASP A 265 -17.97 -12.39 -14.03
C ASP A 265 -16.68 -11.66 -13.63
N ASN A 266 -16.41 -10.54 -14.29
CA ASN A 266 -15.21 -9.72 -14.06
C ASN A 266 -15.15 -9.06 -12.67
N SER A 267 -16.23 -9.13 -11.87
CA SER A 267 -16.23 -8.67 -10.48
C SER A 267 -15.52 -9.63 -9.52
N LYS A 268 -15.05 -10.77 -10.01
CA LYS A 268 -14.54 -11.86 -9.17
C LYS A 268 -13.12 -12.24 -9.56
N ILE A 269 -12.24 -12.22 -8.57
CA ILE A 269 -10.84 -12.58 -8.75
C ILE A 269 -10.58 -13.90 -8.06
N CYS A 270 -10.05 -14.84 -8.82
CA CYS A 270 -9.97 -16.22 -8.40
C CYS A 270 -8.51 -16.63 -8.23
N LYS A 271 -8.24 -17.32 -7.12
CA LYS A 271 -7.02 -18.09 -6.92
C LYS A 271 -7.19 -19.48 -7.54
N ASN A 272 -6.16 -20.00 -8.20
CA ASN A 272 -6.11 -21.43 -8.51
C ASN A 272 -5.85 -22.23 -7.21
N GLY A 273 -6.68 -23.21 -6.89
CA GLY A 273 -6.52 -24.00 -5.67
C GLY A 273 -5.61 -25.21 -5.88
N GLU A 274 -4.70 -25.45 -4.93
CA GLU A 274 -3.93 -26.69 -4.69
C GLU A 274 -3.78 -27.65 -5.90
N GLY A 275 -3.05 -27.22 -6.93
CA GLY A 275 -2.71 -28.09 -8.06
C GLY A 275 -3.91 -28.42 -8.94
N ALA A 276 -4.73 -27.43 -9.28
CA ALA A 276 -5.56 -27.49 -10.48
C ALA A 276 -4.65 -27.38 -11.72
N ASP A 277 -5.00 -28.09 -12.80
CA ASP A 277 -4.20 -28.17 -14.03
C ASP A 277 -3.87 -26.76 -14.56
N GLY A 278 -2.65 -26.30 -14.27
CA GLY A 278 -2.23 -24.90 -14.42
C GLY A 278 -1.13 -24.47 -13.45
N ASP A 279 -0.99 -25.13 -12.29
CA ASP A 279 0.09 -24.90 -11.32
C ASP A 279 1.44 -25.51 -11.75
N TRP A 280 1.84 -25.29 -13.00
CA TRP A 280 3.16 -25.66 -13.49
C TRP A 280 4.08 -24.45 -13.37
N PHE A 281 4.86 -24.40 -12.29
CA PHE A 281 6.15 -23.69 -12.35
C PHE A 281 7.07 -24.53 -13.25
N CYS A 282 7.10 -24.21 -14.54
CA CYS A 282 8.18 -24.69 -15.39
C CYS A 282 9.49 -24.09 -14.87
N SER A 283 10.39 -24.97 -14.44
CA SER A 283 11.80 -24.65 -14.22
C SER A 283 12.56 -24.65 -15.54
#